data_AF-A0A941W3G4-F1
#
_entry.id   AF-A0A941W3G4-F1
#
_cell.length_a   1.000
_cell.length_b   1.000
_cell.length_c   1.000
_cell.angle_alpha   90.00
_cell.angle_beta   90.00
_cell.angle_gamma   90.00
#
_symmetry.space_group_name_H-M   'P 1'
#
loop_
_entity.id
_entity.type
_entity.pdbx_description
1 polymer ?
#
loop_
_entity_poly.entity_id
_entity_poly.type
_entity_poly.pdbx_seq_one_letter_code
_entity_poly.pdbx_strand_id
1 'polypeptide(L)'
;MRKRTHSREIALQVLYQLEVRGNEVLNEVDAFCREQGKDAAISDFAAILAKGCIQKIKVIDKKITQLSEHWDLHRMPVVDRNVLRLACYELFYMNDIPPKVSINEAIDLAKKYSTEKSGLFVNGVLDKVYSTYIKNNEGVQEVTTNIRDNKSLEEKAGADLHIHTKFSDGTMSPEEVVEEASNLNLRTIAITDHDSVDAVEIAQNICNKKGINIIPAIELSSYYPPVDIHLLGYFVDIKNSMLLEKLAELRLERVERIKKITGKLRGMGVNVEHQEVFDVAEMGSPGRMHVAEVLCRKGYCSDIRESFQKYLSDHGPAYVPKVSLTLKDAIELIISSCGVPVLAHPGITKRDMLIPEMVEYGLQGIEVHCPSHLPEAIKKYKRIAKKYDLVITGGSDCHGERKPDAKLGSTKIDDGLVDKIKERHDNLVGVLS
;
A
#
# COMPACT_ATOMS: atom_id res chain seq x y z
N MET A 1 41.41 7.75 -9.71
CA MET A 1 40.24 6.98 -10.20
C MET A 1 39.00 7.85 -10.04
N ARG A 2 38.13 7.97 -11.05
CA ARG A 2 36.88 8.74 -10.90
C ARG A 2 36.00 8.05 -9.85
N LYS A 3 35.31 8.81 -8.99
CA LYS A 3 34.50 8.25 -7.89
C LYS A 3 33.52 7.17 -8.38
N ARG A 4 32.84 7.42 -9.50
CA ARG A 4 31.90 6.47 -10.13
C ARG A 4 32.57 5.19 -10.63
N THR A 5 33.77 5.28 -11.20
CA THR A 5 34.56 4.09 -11.61
C THR A 5 34.94 3.26 -10.39
N HIS A 6 35.37 3.90 -9.29
CA HIS A 6 35.66 3.19 -8.03
C HIS A 6 34.43 2.43 -7.53
N SER A 7 33.26 3.07 -7.51
CA SER A 7 32.03 2.43 -7.07
C SER A 7 31.67 1.19 -7.89
N ARG A 8 31.90 1.19 -9.20
CA ARG A 8 31.68 0.02 -10.05
C ARG A 8 32.63 -1.14 -9.73
N GLU A 9 33.88 -0.84 -9.39
CA GLU A 9 34.84 -1.86 -8.95
C GLU A 9 34.37 -2.54 -7.65
N ILE A 10 33.87 -1.75 -6.69
CA ILE A 10 33.32 -2.28 -5.44
C ILE A 10 32.05 -3.08 -5.72
N ALA A 11 31.14 -2.58 -6.57
CA ALA A 11 29.93 -3.31 -6.94
C ALA A 11 30.26 -4.66 -7.61
N LEU A 12 31.27 -4.70 -8.47
CA LEU A 12 31.76 -5.92 -9.09
C LEU A 12 32.32 -6.91 -8.05
N GLN A 13 33.04 -6.44 -7.03
CA GLN A 13 33.52 -7.28 -5.93
C GLN A 13 32.36 -7.85 -5.10
N VAL A 14 31.29 -7.10 -4.88
CA VAL A 14 30.08 -7.61 -4.21
C VAL A 14 29.42 -8.71 -5.04
N LEU A 15 29.24 -8.50 -6.34
CA LEU A 15 28.66 -9.50 -7.24
C LEU A 15 29.52 -10.77 -7.31
N TYR A 16 30.85 -10.62 -7.31
CA TYR A 16 31.77 -11.74 -7.24
C TYR A 16 31.59 -12.55 -5.95
N GLN A 17 31.53 -11.85 -4.80
CA GLN A 17 31.30 -12.51 -3.51
C GLN A 17 29.97 -13.25 -3.49
N LEU A 18 28.89 -12.66 -4.02
CA LEU A 18 27.58 -13.30 -4.08
C LEU A 18 27.64 -14.64 -4.82
N GLU A 19 28.43 -14.75 -5.89
CA GLU A 19 28.55 -16.01 -6.62
C GLU A 19 29.40 -17.06 -5.91
N VAL A 20 30.39 -16.65 -5.12
CA VAL A 20 31.28 -17.56 -4.39
C VAL A 20 30.66 -18.03 -3.08
N ARG A 21 30.04 -17.11 -2.33
CA ARG A 21 29.53 -17.32 -0.97
C ARG A 21 28.01 -17.49 -0.92
N GLY A 22 27.29 -17.25 -2.02
CA GLY A 22 25.83 -17.32 -2.05
C GLY A 22 25.17 -16.19 -1.27
N ASN A 23 23.91 -16.40 -0.88
CA ASN A 23 23.02 -15.37 -0.33
C ASN A 23 23.49 -14.75 1.00
N GLU A 24 24.51 -15.31 1.67
CA GLU A 24 25.09 -14.75 2.90
C GLU A 24 25.62 -13.32 2.69
N VAL A 25 26.09 -13.02 1.47
CA VAL A 25 26.65 -11.72 1.09
C VAL A 25 25.61 -10.59 1.11
N LEU A 26 24.32 -10.92 0.99
CA LEU A 26 23.25 -9.92 0.93
C LEU A 26 23.20 -9.04 2.19
N ASN A 27 23.52 -9.61 3.35
CA ASN A 27 23.53 -8.89 4.63
C ASN A 27 24.80 -8.04 4.83
N GLU A 28 25.83 -8.26 4.02
CA GLU A 28 27.13 -7.63 4.16
C GLU A 28 27.37 -6.52 3.14
N VAL A 29 26.52 -6.38 2.11
CA VAL A 29 26.73 -5.44 0.99
C VAL A 29 27.02 -4.02 1.47
N ASP A 30 26.22 -3.48 2.38
CA ASP A 30 26.42 -2.10 2.85
C ASP A 30 27.68 -1.95 3.70
N ALA A 31 27.99 -2.95 4.53
CA ALA A 31 29.20 -2.94 5.35
C ALA A 31 30.46 -3.01 4.47
N PHE A 32 30.45 -3.93 3.50
CA PHE A 32 31.52 -4.09 2.52
C PHE A 32 31.72 -2.83 1.68
N CYS A 33 30.64 -2.24 1.15
CA CYS A 33 30.74 -1.01 0.35
C CYS A 33 31.31 0.16 1.16
N ARG A 34 30.93 0.31 2.43
CA ARG A 34 31.48 1.34 3.33
C ARG A 34 32.97 1.12 3.62
N GLU A 35 33.36 -0.14 3.86
CA GLU A 35 34.74 -0.50 4.15
C GLU A 35 35.66 -0.26 2.94
N GLN A 36 35.23 -0.68 1.74
CA GLN A 36 36.01 -0.51 0.52
C GLN A 36 35.97 0.92 -0.02
N GLY A 37 34.84 1.61 0.09
CA GLY A 37 34.64 2.92 -0.54
C GLY A 37 35.38 4.07 0.14
N LYS A 38 35.53 4.04 1.47
CA LYS A 38 36.18 5.07 2.32
C LYS A 38 35.68 6.52 2.14
N ASP A 39 34.70 6.73 1.25
CA ASP A 39 34.02 7.97 0.90
C ASP A 39 32.54 7.63 0.74
N ALA A 40 31.65 8.43 1.33
CA ALA A 40 30.22 8.14 1.34
C ALA A 40 29.64 8.06 -0.09
N ALA A 41 30.00 9.01 -0.97
CA ALA A 41 29.51 9.00 -2.34
C ALA A 41 29.99 7.78 -3.16
N ILE A 42 31.19 7.28 -2.88
CA ILE A 42 31.70 6.04 -3.49
C ILE A 42 30.91 4.83 -2.95
N SER A 43 30.74 4.75 -1.63
CA SER A 43 30.13 3.63 -0.92
C SER A 43 28.64 3.51 -1.25
N ASP A 44 27.92 4.62 -1.23
CA ASP A 44 26.48 4.68 -1.51
C ASP A 44 26.21 4.29 -2.96
N PHE A 45 26.99 4.82 -3.91
CA PHE A 45 26.82 4.47 -5.32
C PHE A 45 27.22 3.01 -5.60
N ALA A 46 28.23 2.48 -4.92
CA ALA A 46 28.59 1.06 -5.02
C ALA A 46 27.46 0.15 -4.50
N ALA A 47 26.85 0.50 -3.36
CA ALA A 47 25.74 -0.23 -2.78
C ALA A 47 24.50 -0.19 -3.68
N ILE A 48 24.18 0.96 -4.27
CA ILE A 48 23.08 1.12 -5.24
C ILE A 48 23.29 0.17 -6.43
N LEU A 49 24.48 0.22 -7.05
CA LEU A 49 24.80 -0.63 -8.19
C LEU A 49 24.75 -2.11 -7.83
N ALA A 50 25.36 -2.52 -6.72
CA ALA A 50 25.40 -3.91 -6.28
C ALA A 50 23.99 -4.44 -5.99
N LYS A 51 23.23 -3.77 -5.12
CA LYS A 51 21.88 -4.20 -4.73
C LYS A 51 20.92 -4.20 -5.91
N GLY A 52 20.96 -3.16 -6.75
CA GLY A 52 20.13 -3.07 -7.94
C GLY A 52 20.43 -4.19 -8.94
N CYS A 53 21.71 -4.46 -9.19
CA CYS A 53 22.12 -5.57 -10.04
C CYS A 53 21.67 -6.93 -9.48
N ILE A 54 21.83 -7.16 -8.17
CA ILE A 54 21.37 -8.39 -7.49
C ILE A 54 19.86 -8.57 -7.62
N GLN A 55 19.09 -7.51 -7.37
CA GLN A 55 17.62 -7.55 -7.44
C GLN A 55 17.13 -7.88 -8.85
N LYS A 56 17.81 -7.37 -9.88
CA LYS A 56 17.43 -7.55 -11.29
C LYS A 56 18.15 -8.70 -11.97
N ILE A 57 18.97 -9.47 -11.25
CA ILE A 57 19.88 -10.48 -11.81
C ILE A 57 19.16 -11.48 -12.73
N LYS A 58 17.98 -11.98 -12.34
CA LYS A 58 17.18 -12.92 -13.15
C LYS A 58 16.71 -12.31 -14.47
N VAL A 59 16.34 -11.04 -14.48
CA VAL A 59 15.83 -10.34 -15.68
C VAL A 59 16.98 -9.97 -16.61
N ILE A 60 18.08 -9.49 -16.02
CA ILE A 60 19.30 -9.15 -16.75
C ILE A 60 19.89 -10.41 -17.39
N ASP A 61 19.99 -11.51 -16.65
CA ASP A 61 20.46 -12.79 -17.14
C ASP A 61 19.61 -13.27 -18.31
N LYS A 62 18.27 -13.23 -18.17
CA LYS A 62 17.35 -13.59 -19.25
C LYS A 62 17.59 -12.76 -20.52
N LYS A 63 17.79 -11.44 -20.40
CA LYS A 63 18.04 -10.55 -21.54
C LYS A 63 19.41 -10.81 -22.19
N ILE A 64 20.45 -11.07 -21.38
CA ILE A 64 21.77 -11.42 -21.90
C ILE A 64 21.70 -12.76 -22.64
N THR A 65 21.07 -13.78 -22.04
CA THR A 65 20.91 -15.12 -22.63
C THR A 65 20.14 -15.09 -23.95
N GLN A 66 19.15 -14.20 -24.09
CA GLN A 66 18.40 -14.02 -25.33
C GLN A 66 19.25 -13.47 -26.48
N LEU A 67 20.35 -12.77 -26.19
CA LEU A 67 21.22 -12.14 -27.19
C LEU A 67 22.51 -12.93 -27.45
N SER A 68 22.87 -13.83 -26.54
CA SER A 68 24.03 -14.70 -26.66
C SER A 68 23.67 -15.99 -27.41
N GLU A 69 23.56 -15.88 -28.73
CA GLU A 69 23.49 -17.07 -29.60
C GLU A 69 24.70 -17.97 -29.32
N HIS A 70 24.43 -19.20 -28.87
CA HIS A 70 25.40 -20.27 -28.58
C HIS A 70 26.25 -20.16 -27.30
N TRP A 71 25.97 -19.20 -26.40
CA TRP A 71 26.72 -19.10 -25.14
C TRP A 71 25.79 -19.10 -23.92
N ASP A 72 26.00 -20.10 -23.06
CA ASP A 72 25.35 -20.19 -21.77
C ASP A 72 26.01 -19.21 -20.79
N LEU A 73 25.19 -18.38 -20.15
CA LEU A 73 25.60 -17.41 -19.14
C LEU A 73 26.36 -18.07 -17.98
N HIS A 74 26.08 -19.33 -17.67
CA HIS A 74 26.78 -20.07 -16.61
C HIS A 74 28.18 -20.55 -17.04
N ARG A 75 28.49 -20.55 -18.34
CA ARG A 75 29.77 -21.03 -18.89
C ARG A 75 30.81 -19.92 -19.10
N MET A 76 30.46 -18.66 -18.93
CA MET A 76 31.42 -17.54 -19.02
C MET A 76 32.16 -17.30 -17.69
N PRO A 77 33.36 -16.69 -17.72
CA PRO A 77 34.06 -16.28 -16.51
C PRO A 77 33.14 -15.48 -15.59
N VAL A 78 33.21 -15.78 -14.28
CA VAL A 78 32.43 -15.11 -13.22
C VAL A 78 32.53 -13.58 -13.34
N VAL A 79 33.73 -13.07 -13.62
CA VAL A 79 33.96 -11.62 -13.78
C VAL A 79 33.25 -11.08 -15.03
N ASP A 80 33.33 -11.76 -16.17
CA ASP A 80 32.66 -11.33 -17.41
C ASP A 80 31.15 -11.28 -17.24
N ARG A 81 30.58 -12.30 -16.59
CA ARG A 81 29.15 -12.34 -16.27
C ARG A 81 28.73 -11.17 -15.40
N ASN A 82 29.46 -10.90 -14.33
CA ASN A 82 29.10 -9.83 -13.40
C ASN A 82 29.35 -8.44 -13.99
N VAL A 83 30.35 -8.28 -14.86
CA VAL A 83 30.54 -7.05 -15.65
C VAL A 83 29.36 -6.82 -16.60
N LEU A 84 28.93 -7.85 -17.33
CA LEU A 84 27.75 -7.75 -18.20
C LEU A 84 26.48 -7.43 -17.42
N ARG A 85 26.29 -8.07 -16.27
CA ARG A 85 25.14 -7.79 -15.39
C ARG A 85 25.14 -6.35 -14.91
N LEU A 86 26.29 -5.86 -14.45
CA LEU A 86 26.44 -4.48 -13.99
C LEU A 86 26.18 -3.47 -15.11
N ALA A 87 26.75 -3.68 -16.30
CA ALA A 87 26.51 -2.78 -17.43
C ALA A 87 25.05 -2.82 -17.91
N CYS A 88 24.44 -4.00 -17.97
CA CYS A 88 23.03 -4.15 -18.31
C CYS A 88 22.13 -3.50 -17.26
N TYR A 89 22.48 -3.59 -15.97
CA TYR A 89 21.76 -2.88 -14.93
C TYR A 89 21.78 -1.37 -15.19
N GLU A 90 22.94 -0.80 -15.49
CA GLU A 90 23.03 0.62 -15.84
C GLU A 90 22.25 0.96 -17.10
N LEU A 91 22.42 0.19 -18.18
CA LEU A 91 21.75 0.42 -19.47
C LEU A 91 20.22 0.34 -19.39
N PHE A 92 19.69 -0.52 -18.52
CA PHE A 92 18.25 -0.75 -18.42
C PHE A 92 17.55 0.07 -17.34
N TYR A 93 18.29 0.47 -16.29
CA TYR A 93 17.67 0.99 -15.07
C TYR A 93 18.29 2.30 -14.55
N MET A 94 19.41 2.77 -15.10
CA MET A 94 20.09 4.01 -14.64
C MET A 94 20.06 5.09 -15.73
N ASN A 95 18.92 5.79 -15.84
CA ASN A 95 18.69 6.82 -16.86
C ASN A 95 19.60 8.06 -16.71
N ASP A 96 20.24 8.25 -15.56
CA ASP A 96 21.22 9.31 -15.31
C ASP A 96 22.63 8.99 -15.88
N ILE A 97 22.84 7.77 -16.40
CA ILE A 97 24.12 7.32 -16.97
C ILE A 97 23.97 7.16 -18.49
N PRO A 98 24.69 7.95 -19.31
CA PRO A 98 24.65 7.79 -20.76
C PRO A 98 25.08 6.37 -21.17
N PRO A 99 24.38 5.69 -22.10
CA PRO A 99 24.67 4.29 -22.46
C PRO A 99 26.12 4.03 -22.86
N LYS A 100 26.73 4.96 -23.60
CA LYS A 100 28.13 4.88 -24.01
C LYS A 100 29.10 4.86 -22.81
N VAL A 101 28.75 5.53 -21.71
CA VAL A 101 29.55 5.52 -20.47
C VAL A 101 29.48 4.15 -19.82
N SER A 102 28.29 3.55 -19.67
CA SER A 102 28.13 2.20 -19.09
C SER A 102 28.86 1.14 -19.89
N ILE A 103 28.81 1.22 -21.23
CA ILE A 103 29.52 0.30 -22.12
C ILE A 103 31.04 0.44 -21.95
N ASN A 104 31.57 1.67 -21.99
CA ASN A 104 33.01 1.89 -21.85
C ASN A 104 33.54 1.44 -20.48
N GLU A 105 32.83 1.77 -19.39
CA GLU A 105 33.23 1.39 -18.04
C GLU A 105 33.22 -0.14 -17.87
N ALA A 106 32.25 -0.84 -18.45
CA ALA A 106 32.22 -2.31 -18.44
C ALA A 106 33.38 -2.94 -19.22
N ILE A 107 33.73 -2.38 -20.39
CA ILE A 107 34.89 -2.85 -21.17
C ILE A 107 36.18 -2.69 -20.38
N ASP A 108 36.35 -1.56 -19.69
CA ASP A 108 37.54 -1.29 -18.89
C ASP A 108 37.61 -2.20 -17.65
N LEU A 109 36.48 -2.48 -16.98
CA LEU A 109 36.42 -3.46 -15.90
C LEU A 109 36.78 -4.87 -16.39
N ALA A 110 36.27 -5.28 -17.55
CA ALA A 110 36.56 -6.59 -18.14
C ALA A 110 38.06 -6.74 -18.47
N LYS A 111 38.68 -5.71 -19.05
CA LYS A 111 40.12 -5.69 -19.33
C LYS A 111 40.95 -5.74 -18.05
N LYS A 112 40.48 -5.07 -16.99
CA LYS A 112 41.23 -4.94 -15.73
C LYS A 112 41.15 -6.20 -14.86
N TYR A 113 40.02 -6.88 -14.83
CA TYR A 113 39.74 -7.92 -13.84
C TYR A 113 39.47 -9.33 -14.42
N SER A 114 39.45 -9.50 -15.74
CA SER A 114 39.15 -10.77 -16.38
C SER A 114 40.26 -11.22 -17.34
N THR A 115 39.93 -11.76 -18.52
CA THR A 115 40.90 -12.30 -19.49
C THR A 115 41.29 -11.29 -20.57
N GLU A 116 42.39 -11.55 -21.30
CA GLU A 116 42.84 -10.70 -22.41
C GLU A 116 41.78 -10.46 -23.49
N LYS A 117 40.85 -11.41 -23.68
CA LYS A 117 39.77 -11.33 -24.69
C LYS A 117 38.46 -10.76 -24.14
N SER A 118 38.34 -10.57 -22.82
CA SER A 118 37.08 -10.20 -22.17
C SER A 118 36.57 -8.83 -22.59
N GLY A 119 37.46 -7.86 -22.84
CA GLY A 119 37.05 -6.53 -23.31
C GLY A 119 36.32 -6.55 -24.66
N LEU A 120 36.78 -7.36 -25.61
CA LEU A 120 36.15 -7.52 -26.93
C LEU A 120 34.80 -8.25 -26.81
N PHE A 121 34.76 -9.30 -25.98
CA PHE A 121 33.56 -10.08 -25.74
C PHE A 121 32.44 -9.22 -25.10
N VAL A 122 32.75 -8.52 -24.02
CA VAL A 122 31.81 -7.63 -23.32
C VAL A 122 31.30 -6.55 -24.26
N ASN A 123 32.18 -5.93 -25.07
CA ASN A 123 31.76 -4.96 -26.07
C ASN A 123 30.75 -5.56 -27.06
N GLY A 124 31.04 -6.74 -27.62
CA GLY A 124 30.16 -7.40 -28.59
C GLY A 124 28.77 -7.73 -28.05
N VAL A 125 28.68 -8.17 -26.79
CA VAL A 125 27.37 -8.43 -26.14
C VAL A 125 26.64 -7.12 -25.85
N LEU A 126 27.32 -6.11 -25.34
CA LEU A 126 26.69 -4.83 -25.00
C LEU A 126 26.27 -4.02 -26.24
N ASP A 127 26.96 -4.15 -27.37
CA ASP A 127 26.54 -3.56 -28.65
C ASP A 127 25.22 -4.19 -29.14
N LYS A 128 25.04 -5.51 -28.96
CA LYS A 128 23.75 -6.19 -29.22
C LYS A 128 22.67 -5.71 -28.26
N VAL A 129 22.99 -5.62 -26.96
CA VAL A 129 22.06 -5.07 -25.94
C VAL A 129 21.61 -3.66 -26.32
N TYR A 130 22.56 -2.80 -26.67
CA TYR A 130 22.28 -1.42 -27.04
C TYR A 130 21.45 -1.35 -28.32
N SER A 131 21.86 -2.04 -29.39
CA SER A 131 21.10 -2.03 -30.65
C SER A 131 19.69 -2.58 -30.50
N THR A 132 19.52 -3.71 -29.81
CA THR A 132 18.21 -4.37 -29.67
C THR A 132 17.29 -3.64 -28.71
N TYR A 133 17.78 -3.20 -27.55
CA TYR A 133 16.92 -2.68 -26.48
C TYR A 133 16.97 -1.16 -26.31
N ILE A 134 17.99 -0.46 -26.84
CA ILE A 134 18.20 0.98 -26.59
C ILE A 134 18.12 1.82 -27.87
N LYS A 135 18.71 1.40 -28.99
CA LYS A 135 18.83 2.19 -30.23
C LYS A 135 17.57 2.20 -31.10
N ASN A 136 16.77 1.12 -31.11
CA ASN A 136 15.61 0.98 -31.99
C ASN A 136 14.38 1.83 -31.58
N ASN A 137 14.56 2.83 -30.70
CA ASN A 137 13.53 3.71 -30.15
C ASN A 137 13.76 5.19 -30.57
N GLU A 138 13.90 5.47 -31.86
CA GLU A 138 14.01 6.85 -32.38
C GLU A 138 12.69 7.30 -33.06
N GLY A 139 11.99 8.27 -32.46
CA GLY A 139 10.97 9.12 -33.09
C GLY A 139 9.54 8.98 -32.56
N VAL A 140 9.10 9.90 -31.70
CA VAL A 140 7.72 9.95 -31.16
C VAL A 140 6.81 10.79 -32.06
N GLN A 141 5.72 10.21 -32.59
CA GLN A 141 4.41 10.86 -32.71
C GLN A 141 3.26 9.82 -32.88
N GLU A 142 2.15 10.10 -32.19
CA GLU A 142 0.98 9.27 -31.92
C GLU A 142 0.14 8.91 -33.16
N VAL A 143 -0.56 7.75 -33.16
CA VAL A 143 -2.04 7.63 -33.15
C VAL A 143 -2.44 6.22 -32.66
N THR A 144 -2.98 6.20 -31.45
CA THR A 144 -3.91 5.23 -30.83
C THR A 144 -4.24 3.92 -31.56
N THR A 145 -3.92 2.80 -30.90
CA THR A 145 -4.87 1.71 -30.62
C THR A 145 -4.28 0.80 -29.53
N ASN A 146 -4.83 0.92 -28.31
CA ASN A 146 -4.67 0.04 -27.14
C ASN A 146 -3.29 -0.07 -26.46
N ILE A 147 -3.33 0.11 -25.12
CA ILE A 147 -2.26 -0.05 -24.11
C ILE A 147 -1.39 1.22 -23.92
N ARG A 148 -1.74 2.06 -22.95
CA ARG A 148 -0.91 3.19 -22.47
C ARG A 148 -0.45 2.97 -21.03
N ASP A 149 0.79 3.42 -20.80
CA ASP A 149 1.44 3.86 -19.56
C ASP A 149 2.23 2.85 -18.71
N ASN A 150 3.51 2.62 -19.08
CA ASN A 150 4.54 2.09 -18.18
C ASN A 150 5.39 3.25 -17.62
N LYS A 151 4.82 3.93 -16.62
CA LYS A 151 5.54 4.74 -15.63
C LYS A 151 6.59 3.86 -14.94
N SER A 152 7.76 4.45 -14.69
CA SER A 152 8.81 3.99 -13.76
C SER A 152 8.38 2.90 -12.76
N LEU A 153 9.03 1.74 -12.79
CA LEU A 153 8.99 0.79 -11.67
C LEU A 153 9.81 1.38 -10.51
N GLU A 154 9.27 2.42 -9.88
CA GLU A 154 9.57 2.71 -8.47
C GLU A 154 9.28 1.42 -7.69
N GLU A 155 10.13 1.06 -6.73
CA GLU A 155 9.74 0.02 -5.79
C GLU A 155 8.43 0.46 -5.13
N LYS A 156 7.41 -0.40 -5.19
CA LYS A 156 6.18 -0.14 -4.47
C LYS A 156 6.55 0.05 -3.00
N ALA A 157 6.17 1.18 -2.43
CA ALA A 157 6.57 1.58 -1.09
C ALA A 157 5.41 2.26 -0.37
N GLY A 158 5.36 2.04 0.94
CA GLY A 158 4.35 2.61 1.80
C GLY A 158 2.99 1.94 1.67
N ALA A 159 2.12 2.31 2.61
CA ALA A 159 0.81 1.70 2.75
C ALA A 159 -0.31 2.72 2.97
N ASP A 160 -1.49 2.36 2.49
CA ASP A 160 -2.74 3.02 2.83
C ASP A 160 -3.69 1.96 3.41
N LEU A 161 -3.92 2.01 4.72
CA LEU A 161 -4.61 0.96 5.47
C LEU A 161 -6.05 1.32 5.87
N HIS A 162 -6.67 2.31 5.20
CA HIS A 162 -8.03 2.72 5.50
C HIS A 162 -8.72 3.17 4.20
N ILE A 163 -9.37 2.24 3.52
CA ILE A 163 -9.94 2.45 2.17
C ILE A 163 -11.32 1.80 2.11
N HIS A 164 -12.30 2.53 1.60
CA HIS A 164 -13.68 2.07 1.40
C HIS A 164 -13.99 1.85 -0.08
N THR A 165 -14.83 0.85 -0.36
CA THR A 165 -15.30 0.49 -1.70
C THR A 165 -16.81 0.59 -1.81
N LYS A 166 -17.36 0.26 -2.99
CA LYS A 166 -18.79 0.09 -3.22
C LYS A 166 -19.45 -0.99 -2.36
N PHE A 167 -18.70 -1.84 -1.66
CA PHE A 167 -19.26 -2.81 -0.71
C PHE A 167 -19.67 -2.16 0.62
N SER A 168 -19.32 -0.90 0.84
CA SER A 168 -19.90 -0.06 1.88
C SER A 168 -20.35 1.30 1.32
N ASP A 169 -19.66 2.39 1.65
CA ASP A 169 -19.99 3.75 1.21
C ASP A 169 -18.87 4.45 0.43
N GLY A 170 -17.87 3.71 -0.04
CA GLY A 170 -16.95 4.17 -1.09
C GLY A 170 -17.58 4.16 -2.48
N THR A 171 -17.01 4.93 -3.42
CA THR A 171 -17.50 4.98 -4.81
C THR A 171 -16.70 4.12 -5.79
N MET A 172 -15.54 3.61 -5.40
CA MET A 172 -14.69 2.75 -6.24
C MET A 172 -14.98 1.28 -5.98
N SER A 173 -14.96 0.44 -7.02
CA SER A 173 -14.97 -1.01 -6.87
C SER A 173 -13.64 -1.50 -6.27
N PRO A 174 -13.58 -2.75 -5.75
CA PRO A 174 -12.31 -3.33 -5.31
C PRO A 174 -11.25 -3.37 -6.42
N GLU A 175 -11.65 -3.64 -7.67
CA GLU A 175 -10.78 -3.58 -8.85
C GLU A 175 -10.18 -2.18 -9.05
N GLU A 176 -11.03 -1.15 -9.01
CA GLU A 176 -10.63 0.25 -9.19
C GLU A 176 -9.68 0.70 -8.07
N VAL A 177 -9.96 0.30 -6.82
CA VAL A 177 -9.06 0.55 -5.68
C VAL A 177 -7.68 -0.06 -5.90
N VAL A 178 -7.63 -1.32 -6.34
CA VAL A 178 -6.35 -2.01 -6.57
C VAL A 178 -5.60 -1.41 -7.76
N GLU A 179 -6.30 -0.98 -8.82
CA GLU A 179 -5.71 -0.29 -9.95
C GLU A 179 -5.10 1.06 -9.53
N GLU A 180 -5.86 1.87 -8.79
CA GLU A 180 -5.40 3.17 -8.30
C GLU A 180 -4.22 3.02 -7.33
N ALA A 181 -4.27 2.05 -6.41
CA ALA A 181 -3.15 1.73 -5.53
C ALA A 181 -1.89 1.31 -6.32
N SER A 182 -2.06 0.57 -7.41
CA SER A 182 -0.97 0.21 -8.33
C SER A 182 -0.38 1.44 -9.01
N ASN A 183 -1.23 2.34 -9.50
CA ASN A 183 -0.83 3.59 -10.16
C ASN A 183 -0.08 4.54 -9.23
N LEU A 184 -0.39 4.46 -7.93
CA LEU A 184 0.25 5.22 -6.85
C LEU A 184 1.50 4.54 -6.27
N ASN A 185 1.93 3.42 -6.84
CA ASN A 185 3.07 2.60 -6.41
C ASN A 185 3.00 2.24 -4.90
N LEU A 186 1.80 1.98 -4.37
CA LEU A 186 1.65 1.51 -2.99
C LEU A 186 2.07 0.06 -2.86
N ARG A 187 2.84 -0.26 -1.81
CA ARG A 187 3.23 -1.65 -1.52
C ARG A 187 2.10 -2.41 -0.88
N THR A 188 1.44 -1.80 0.09
CA THR A 188 0.41 -2.46 0.90
C THR A 188 -0.86 -1.62 0.92
N ILE A 189 -2.01 -2.28 0.82
CA ILE A 189 -3.31 -1.66 1.08
C ILE A 189 -4.13 -2.49 2.06
N ALA A 190 -5.13 -1.87 2.68
CA ALA A 190 -6.21 -2.57 3.36
C ALA A 190 -7.55 -1.96 2.92
N ILE A 191 -8.47 -2.82 2.49
CA ILE A 191 -9.87 -2.43 2.27
C ILE A 191 -10.60 -2.68 3.58
N THR A 192 -11.23 -1.64 4.10
CA THR A 192 -11.81 -1.56 5.45
C THR A 192 -13.26 -1.12 5.37
N ASP A 193 -14.02 -1.73 4.46
CA ASP A 193 -15.43 -1.41 4.26
C ASP A 193 -16.23 -1.47 5.56
N HIS A 194 -17.20 -0.56 5.71
CA HIS A 194 -18.05 -0.52 6.89
C HIS A 194 -18.91 -1.79 7.05
N ASP A 195 -18.65 -2.53 8.12
CA ASP A 195 -19.40 -3.74 8.51
C ASP A 195 -19.49 -4.79 7.37
N SER A 196 -18.47 -4.87 6.51
CA SER A 196 -18.37 -5.82 5.40
C SER A 196 -16.92 -6.22 5.11
N VAL A 197 -16.71 -7.49 4.74
CA VAL A 197 -15.43 -8.03 4.24
C VAL A 197 -15.53 -8.53 2.80
N ASP A 198 -16.67 -8.33 2.14
CA ASP A 198 -17.00 -8.96 0.86
C ASP A 198 -16.07 -8.50 -0.29
N ALA A 199 -15.51 -7.28 -0.17
CA ALA A 199 -14.54 -6.74 -1.11
C ALA A 199 -13.15 -7.39 -1.01
N VAL A 200 -12.80 -7.99 0.13
CA VAL A 200 -11.43 -8.41 0.45
C VAL A 200 -10.97 -9.54 -0.47
N GLU A 201 -11.78 -10.57 -0.67
CA GLU A 201 -11.41 -11.72 -1.51
C GLU A 201 -11.28 -11.32 -3.00
N ILE A 202 -12.14 -10.40 -3.46
CA ILE A 202 -12.08 -9.85 -4.82
C ILE A 202 -10.74 -9.12 -5.02
N ALA A 203 -10.39 -8.22 -4.09
CA ALA A 203 -9.15 -7.46 -4.16
C ALA A 203 -7.90 -8.35 -4.03
N GLN A 204 -7.90 -9.35 -3.15
CA GLN A 204 -6.83 -10.34 -3.01
C GLN A 204 -6.44 -11.01 -4.34
N ASN A 205 -7.44 -11.43 -5.10
CA ASN A 205 -7.22 -12.06 -6.40
C ASN A 205 -6.51 -11.15 -7.43
N ILE A 206 -6.67 -9.84 -7.30
CA ILE A 206 -6.11 -8.84 -8.21
C ILE A 206 -4.74 -8.36 -7.71
N CYS A 207 -4.62 -8.09 -6.40
CA CYS A 207 -3.39 -7.69 -5.72
C CYS A 207 -2.24 -8.68 -5.99
N ASN A 208 -2.53 -10.00 -5.94
CA ASN A 208 -1.56 -11.05 -6.25
C ASN A 208 -0.94 -10.92 -7.64
N LYS A 209 -1.74 -10.52 -8.64
CA LYS A 209 -1.29 -10.33 -10.03
C LYS A 209 -0.49 -9.04 -10.21
N LYS A 210 -0.77 -8.02 -9.41
CA LYS A 210 -0.13 -6.69 -9.47
C LYS A 210 1.04 -6.54 -8.50
N GLY A 211 1.34 -7.53 -7.66
CA GLY A 211 2.40 -7.46 -6.67
C GLY A 211 2.15 -6.39 -5.62
N ILE A 212 0.89 -6.16 -5.26
CA ILE A 212 0.46 -5.34 -4.13
C ILE A 212 0.13 -6.30 -2.99
N ASN A 213 0.62 -6.02 -1.79
CA ASN A 213 0.21 -6.73 -0.59
C ASN A 213 -1.16 -6.19 -0.14
N ILE A 214 -2.09 -7.07 0.22
CA ILE A 214 -3.37 -6.66 0.79
C ILE A 214 -3.59 -7.32 2.13
N ILE A 215 -3.89 -6.49 3.14
CA ILE A 215 -4.24 -6.95 4.47
C ILE A 215 -5.75 -7.20 4.50
N PRO A 216 -6.21 -8.41 4.88
CA PRO A 216 -7.62 -8.64 5.16
C PRO A 216 -8.08 -7.73 6.29
N ALA A 217 -9.06 -6.87 6.04
CA ALA A 217 -9.44 -5.86 7.02
C ALA A 217 -10.93 -5.47 6.95
N ILE A 218 -11.36 -4.72 7.96
CA ILE A 218 -12.73 -4.22 8.11
C ILE A 218 -12.73 -2.94 8.96
N GLU A 219 -13.69 -2.04 8.75
CA GLU A 219 -14.05 -1.01 9.73
C GLU A 219 -15.39 -1.37 10.39
N LEU A 220 -15.33 -1.81 11.65
CA LEU A 220 -16.52 -2.11 12.44
C LEU A 220 -17.10 -0.84 13.06
N SER A 221 -18.41 -0.71 12.92
CA SER A 221 -19.19 0.30 13.62
C SER A 221 -19.58 -0.18 15.00
N SER A 222 -19.12 0.53 16.03
CA SER A 222 -19.56 0.33 17.40
C SER A 222 -20.29 1.56 17.93
N TYR A 223 -21.06 1.37 18.99
CA TYR A 223 -21.76 2.45 19.66
C TYR A 223 -21.28 2.58 21.11
N TYR A 224 -20.88 3.80 21.45
CA TYR A 224 -20.66 4.21 22.83
C TYR A 224 -21.53 5.43 23.10
N PRO A 225 -22.69 5.27 23.75
CA PRO A 225 -23.68 6.32 23.84
C PRO A 225 -23.09 7.67 24.30
N PRO A 226 -23.38 8.78 23.60
CA PRO A 226 -24.31 8.92 22.49
C PRO A 226 -23.66 8.85 21.09
N VAL A 227 -22.40 8.43 20.96
CA VAL A 227 -21.61 8.57 19.72
C VAL A 227 -21.28 7.24 19.05
N ASP A 228 -21.13 7.29 17.73
CA ASP A 228 -20.58 6.18 16.96
C ASP A 228 -19.03 6.19 17.13
N ILE A 229 -18.44 5.03 17.39
CA ILE A 229 -16.99 4.83 17.43
C ILE A 229 -16.64 3.74 16.43
N HIS A 230 -15.65 3.97 15.59
CA HIS A 230 -15.22 3.00 14.61
C HIS A 230 -13.91 2.33 15.01
N LEU A 231 -13.83 1.03 14.73
CA LEU A 231 -12.66 0.21 14.98
C LEU A 231 -12.24 -0.45 13.67
N LEU A 232 -10.97 -0.29 13.31
CA LEU A 232 -10.35 -1.05 12.24
C LEU A 232 -9.94 -2.41 12.81
N GLY A 233 -10.25 -3.48 12.08
CA GLY A 233 -9.73 -4.81 12.32
C GLY A 233 -8.77 -5.19 11.20
N TYR A 234 -7.50 -5.39 11.50
CA TYR A 234 -6.50 -5.85 10.52
C TYR A 234 -6.19 -7.32 10.69
N PHE A 235 -5.93 -8.03 9.59
CA PHE A 235 -5.68 -9.47 9.54
C PHE A 235 -6.84 -10.31 10.08
N VAL A 236 -8.07 -9.83 9.94
CA VAL A 236 -9.27 -10.61 10.32
C VAL A 236 -9.42 -11.83 9.42
N ASP A 237 -9.81 -12.96 10.00
CA ASP A 237 -10.26 -14.13 9.27
C ASP A 237 -11.62 -13.84 8.65
N ILE A 238 -11.62 -13.49 7.37
CA ILE A 238 -12.82 -13.17 6.58
C ILE A 238 -13.75 -14.36 6.37
N LYS A 239 -13.37 -15.57 6.81
CA LYS A 239 -14.20 -16.78 6.77
C LYS A 239 -14.73 -17.18 8.15
N ASN A 240 -14.40 -16.43 9.19
CA ASN A 240 -14.88 -16.68 10.55
C ASN A 240 -16.41 -16.53 10.61
N SER A 241 -17.10 -17.59 11.02
CA SER A 241 -18.57 -17.63 11.01
C SER A 241 -19.21 -16.64 11.97
N MET A 242 -18.63 -16.44 13.16
CA MET A 242 -19.15 -15.48 14.15
C MET A 242 -19.03 -14.05 13.65
N LEU A 243 -17.91 -13.72 13.00
CA LEU A 243 -17.74 -12.44 12.32
C LEU A 243 -18.83 -12.27 11.24
N LEU A 244 -18.93 -13.20 10.30
CA LEU A 244 -19.86 -13.09 9.16
C LEU A 244 -21.33 -13.00 9.60
N GLU A 245 -21.74 -13.76 10.60
CA GLU A 245 -23.09 -13.69 11.19
C GLU A 245 -23.33 -12.30 11.79
N LYS A 246 -22.39 -11.78 12.58
CA LYS A 246 -22.52 -10.47 13.20
C LYS A 246 -22.55 -9.33 12.16
N LEU A 247 -21.74 -9.42 11.11
CA LEU A 247 -21.77 -8.45 10.03
C LEU A 247 -23.12 -8.44 9.29
N ALA A 248 -23.74 -9.60 9.09
CA ALA A 248 -25.07 -9.68 8.49
C ALA A 248 -26.13 -8.98 9.36
N GLU A 249 -26.10 -9.18 10.68
CA GLU A 249 -26.97 -8.46 11.63
C GLU A 249 -26.80 -6.95 11.52
N LEU A 250 -25.55 -6.46 11.57
CA LEU A 250 -25.23 -5.02 11.49
C LEU A 250 -25.74 -4.38 10.19
N ARG A 251 -25.59 -5.09 9.05
CA ARG A 251 -26.08 -4.60 7.75
C ARG A 251 -27.61 -4.52 7.70
N LEU A 252 -28.33 -5.48 8.27
CA LEU A 252 -29.79 -5.44 8.37
C LEU A 252 -30.25 -4.24 9.23
N GLU A 253 -29.57 -3.97 10.33
CA GLU A 253 -29.89 -2.81 11.16
C GLU A 253 -29.63 -1.49 10.46
N ARG A 254 -28.60 -1.41 9.62
CA ARG A 254 -28.36 -0.22 8.79
C ARG A 254 -29.52 0.04 7.85
N VAL A 255 -30.09 -0.99 7.21
CA VAL A 255 -31.29 -0.86 6.37
C VAL A 255 -32.46 -0.26 7.16
N GLU A 256 -32.76 -0.81 8.34
CA GLU A 256 -33.83 -0.30 9.20
C GLU A 256 -33.56 1.12 9.72
N ARG A 257 -32.30 1.43 10.01
CA ARG A 257 -31.88 2.76 10.43
C ARG A 257 -32.08 3.79 9.31
N ILE A 258 -31.79 3.45 8.06
CA ILE A 258 -32.01 4.35 6.92
C ILE A 258 -33.49 4.63 6.70
N LYS A 259 -34.37 3.62 6.86
CA LYS A 259 -35.83 3.83 6.84
C LYS A 259 -36.28 4.84 7.90
N LYS A 260 -35.71 4.75 9.12
CA LYS A 260 -36.00 5.70 10.21
C LYS A 260 -35.45 7.11 9.92
N ILE A 261 -34.21 7.22 9.43
CA ILE A 261 -33.58 8.51 9.07
C ILE A 261 -34.40 9.22 7.99
N THR A 262 -34.74 8.52 6.90
CA THR A 262 -35.55 9.08 5.82
C THR A 262 -36.97 9.43 6.27
N GLY A 263 -37.56 8.63 7.17
CA GLY A 263 -38.83 8.97 7.82
C GLY A 263 -38.77 10.30 8.60
N LYS A 264 -37.70 10.54 9.37
CA LYS A 264 -37.48 11.82 10.05
C LYS A 264 -37.33 12.97 9.06
N LEU A 265 -36.55 12.78 7.99
CA LEU A 265 -36.37 13.78 6.93
C LEU A 265 -37.72 14.16 6.29
N ARG A 266 -38.56 13.18 5.93
CA ARG A 266 -39.90 13.44 5.37
C ARG A 266 -40.80 14.20 6.34
N GLY A 267 -40.73 13.88 7.63
CA GLY A 267 -41.44 14.62 8.68
C GLY A 267 -41.05 16.10 8.78
N MET A 268 -39.88 16.48 8.25
CA MET A 268 -39.39 17.87 8.17
C MET A 268 -39.61 18.52 6.80
N GLY A 269 -40.37 17.87 5.89
CA GLY A 269 -40.58 18.34 4.53
C GLY A 269 -39.41 18.08 3.57
N VAL A 270 -38.42 17.27 3.98
CA VAL A 270 -37.29 16.85 3.14
C VAL A 270 -37.64 15.51 2.52
N ASN A 271 -38.10 15.53 1.28
CA ASN A 271 -38.64 14.36 0.61
C ASN A 271 -37.53 13.45 0.07
N VAL A 272 -36.99 12.59 0.94
CA VAL A 272 -36.03 11.54 0.58
C VAL A 272 -36.67 10.18 0.87
N GLU A 273 -36.76 9.34 -0.15
CA GLU A 273 -37.21 7.96 0.00
C GLU A 273 -36.05 7.04 0.34
N HIS A 274 -36.32 6.01 1.14
CA HIS A 274 -35.30 5.03 1.51
C HIS A 274 -34.83 4.22 0.31
N GLN A 275 -35.71 3.98 -0.68
CA GLN A 275 -35.31 3.31 -1.92
C GLN A 275 -34.26 4.11 -2.69
N GLU A 276 -34.38 5.44 -2.77
CA GLU A 276 -33.37 6.29 -3.42
C GLU A 276 -31.99 6.14 -2.75
N VAL A 277 -31.97 5.97 -1.41
CA VAL A 277 -30.73 5.75 -0.66
C VAL A 277 -30.15 4.36 -0.93
N PHE A 278 -31.01 3.33 -1.05
CA PHE A 278 -30.57 1.98 -1.37
C PHE A 278 -30.07 1.88 -2.81
N ASP A 279 -30.69 2.57 -3.76
CA ASP A 279 -30.25 2.62 -5.16
C ASP A 279 -28.85 3.26 -5.27
N VAL A 280 -28.54 4.26 -4.42
CA VAL A 280 -27.20 4.89 -4.35
C VAL A 280 -26.17 4.01 -3.64
N ALA A 281 -26.59 3.19 -2.67
CA ALA A 281 -25.71 2.22 -2.01
C ALA A 281 -25.43 1.00 -2.91
N GLU A 282 -26.27 0.74 -3.91
CA GLU A 282 -26.19 -0.42 -4.80
C GLU A 282 -26.13 -1.74 -4.00
N MET A 283 -25.01 -2.44 -4.07
CA MET A 283 -24.73 -3.69 -3.35
C MET A 283 -24.06 -3.48 -1.98
N GLY A 284 -23.75 -2.23 -1.64
CA GLY A 284 -23.02 -1.85 -0.44
C GLY A 284 -23.89 -1.72 0.81
N SER A 285 -23.23 -1.74 1.96
CA SER A 285 -23.83 -1.51 3.28
C SER A 285 -24.34 -0.06 3.40
N PRO A 286 -25.68 0.19 3.45
CA PRO A 286 -26.20 1.54 3.39
C PRO A 286 -25.88 2.34 4.66
N GLY A 287 -25.84 3.67 4.54
CA GLY A 287 -25.23 4.53 5.56
C GLY A 287 -25.59 5.99 5.40
N ARG A 288 -25.17 6.81 6.37
CA ARG A 288 -25.46 8.27 6.38
C ARG A 288 -24.84 8.98 5.18
N MET A 289 -23.68 8.50 4.69
CA MET A 289 -23.05 9.02 3.49
C MET A 289 -23.97 8.91 2.26
N HIS A 290 -24.65 7.79 2.08
CA HIS A 290 -25.64 7.61 1.01
C HIS A 290 -26.84 8.55 1.15
N VAL A 291 -27.32 8.78 2.38
CA VAL A 291 -28.39 9.76 2.62
C VAL A 291 -27.92 11.18 2.28
N ALA A 292 -26.70 11.54 2.66
CA ALA A 292 -26.09 12.83 2.33
C ALA A 292 -26.00 13.03 0.82
N GLU A 293 -25.60 12.00 0.08
CA GLU A 293 -25.54 12.07 -1.37
C GLU A 293 -26.92 12.29 -2.01
N VAL A 294 -27.96 11.59 -1.55
CA VAL A 294 -29.33 11.81 -2.07
C VAL A 294 -29.82 13.22 -1.72
N LEU A 295 -29.52 13.74 -0.54
CA LEU A 295 -29.84 15.13 -0.17
C LEU A 295 -29.21 16.14 -1.13
N CYS A 296 -27.94 15.93 -1.52
CA CYS A 296 -27.25 16.76 -2.50
C CYS A 296 -27.87 16.64 -3.90
N ARG A 297 -28.08 15.40 -4.38
CA ARG A 297 -28.68 15.13 -5.71
C ARG A 297 -30.05 15.79 -5.88
N LYS A 298 -30.82 15.91 -4.79
CA LYS A 298 -32.15 16.54 -4.78
C LYS A 298 -32.12 18.05 -4.48
N GLY A 299 -30.94 18.64 -4.31
CA GLY A 299 -30.77 20.07 -4.08
C GLY A 299 -31.15 20.56 -2.68
N TYR A 300 -31.30 19.67 -1.70
CA TYR A 300 -31.56 20.06 -0.30
C TYR A 300 -30.33 20.60 0.42
N CYS A 301 -29.15 20.21 -0.07
CA CYS A 301 -27.83 20.62 0.40
C CYS A 301 -26.89 20.79 -0.81
N SER A 302 -25.91 21.69 -0.72
CA SER A 302 -24.90 21.92 -1.76
C SER A 302 -23.84 20.84 -1.82
N ASP A 303 -23.53 20.22 -0.68
CA ASP A 303 -22.50 19.21 -0.54
C ASP A 303 -22.75 18.26 0.66
N ILE A 304 -21.92 17.21 0.74
CA ILE A 304 -22.00 16.20 1.80
C ILE A 304 -21.83 16.84 3.18
N ARG A 305 -20.96 17.83 3.32
CA ARG A 305 -20.68 18.49 4.61
C ARG A 305 -21.90 19.23 5.12
N GLU A 306 -22.60 19.98 4.26
CA GLU A 306 -23.85 20.65 4.61
C GLU A 306 -24.91 19.61 5.04
N SER A 307 -25.01 18.48 4.33
CA SER A 307 -25.95 17.41 4.69
C SER A 307 -25.73 16.87 6.11
N PHE A 308 -24.48 16.67 6.53
CA PHE A 308 -24.15 16.28 7.90
C PHE A 308 -24.42 17.39 8.91
N GLN A 309 -24.03 18.63 8.60
CA GLN A 309 -24.24 19.78 9.48
C GLN A 309 -25.73 20.05 9.74
N LYS A 310 -26.55 19.95 8.70
CA LYS A 310 -27.97 20.31 8.73
C LYS A 310 -28.85 19.18 9.26
N TYR A 311 -28.54 17.92 8.93
CA TYR A 311 -29.45 16.80 9.20
C TYR A 311 -28.82 15.59 9.90
N LEU A 312 -27.62 15.15 9.50
CA LEU A 312 -27.17 13.75 9.72
C LEU A 312 -26.11 13.54 10.82
N SER A 313 -25.56 14.61 11.40
CA SER A 313 -24.59 14.52 12.52
C SER A 313 -25.17 13.81 13.74
N ASP A 314 -24.34 13.43 14.71
CA ASP A 314 -24.77 12.71 15.93
C ASP A 314 -25.75 13.51 16.80
N HIS A 315 -25.89 14.81 16.56
CA HIS A 315 -26.87 15.70 17.19
C HIS A 315 -27.85 16.31 16.18
N GLY A 316 -27.80 15.84 14.93
CA GLY A 316 -28.64 16.32 13.85
C GLY A 316 -30.09 15.87 14.01
N PRO A 317 -31.05 16.62 13.45
CA PRO A 317 -32.48 16.35 13.62
C PRO A 317 -32.91 15.00 13.02
N ALA A 318 -32.19 14.48 12.02
CA ALA A 318 -32.47 13.18 11.41
C ALA A 318 -31.66 12.02 12.04
N TYR A 319 -30.85 12.27 13.08
CA TYR A 319 -30.01 11.24 13.70
C TYR A 319 -30.83 10.09 14.30
N VAL A 320 -30.36 8.88 14.11
CA VAL A 320 -30.87 7.66 14.73
C VAL A 320 -29.65 6.89 15.26
N PRO A 321 -29.60 6.44 16.52
CA PRO A 321 -28.44 5.72 17.04
C PRO A 321 -28.30 4.32 16.44
N LYS A 322 -27.06 3.82 16.36
CA LYS A 322 -26.76 2.38 16.21
C LYS A 322 -26.80 1.77 17.62
N VAL A 323 -27.45 0.64 17.87
CA VAL A 323 -27.67 0.16 19.27
C VAL A 323 -27.18 -1.26 19.55
N SER A 324 -26.58 -1.94 18.58
CA SER A 324 -26.41 -3.40 18.62
C SER A 324 -25.03 -3.94 18.91
N LEU A 325 -23.98 -3.14 18.70
CA LEU A 325 -22.61 -3.55 18.96
C LEU A 325 -21.94 -2.54 19.89
N THR A 326 -21.69 -2.99 21.12
CA THR A 326 -20.95 -2.18 22.09
C THR A 326 -19.49 -2.08 21.68
N LEU A 327 -18.80 -1.07 22.20
CA LEU A 327 -17.37 -0.90 21.97
C LEU A 327 -16.55 -2.12 22.40
N LYS A 328 -16.92 -2.74 23.53
CA LYS A 328 -16.27 -3.95 24.04
C LYS A 328 -16.49 -5.14 23.10
N ASP A 329 -17.74 -5.41 22.74
CA ASP A 329 -18.08 -6.54 21.86
C ASP A 329 -17.42 -6.40 20.48
N ALA A 330 -17.26 -5.18 19.98
CA ALA A 330 -16.57 -4.94 18.71
C ALA A 330 -15.07 -5.28 18.77
N ILE A 331 -14.39 -4.93 19.86
CA ILE A 331 -12.97 -5.30 20.07
C ILE A 331 -12.83 -6.81 20.20
N GLU A 332 -13.68 -7.43 21.03
CA GLU A 332 -13.69 -8.89 21.23
C GLU A 332 -14.00 -9.64 19.93
N LEU A 333 -14.92 -9.14 19.11
CA LEU A 333 -15.24 -9.71 17.80
C LEU A 333 -14.02 -9.71 16.88
N ILE A 334 -13.29 -8.59 16.77
CA ILE A 334 -12.07 -8.51 15.96
C ILE A 334 -11.04 -9.53 16.44
N ILE A 335 -10.78 -9.60 17.76
CA ILE A 335 -9.82 -10.53 18.35
C ILE A 335 -10.24 -11.98 18.08
N SER A 336 -11.52 -12.32 18.27
CA SER A 336 -12.06 -13.67 18.03
C SER A 336 -12.01 -14.10 16.56
N SER A 337 -11.88 -13.14 15.64
CA SER A 337 -11.59 -13.34 14.22
C SER A 337 -10.10 -13.29 13.89
N CYS A 338 -9.21 -13.46 14.89
CA CYS A 338 -7.76 -13.38 14.76
C CYS A 338 -7.21 -12.01 14.36
N GLY A 339 -8.03 -10.97 14.34
CA GLY A 339 -7.63 -9.64 13.91
C GLY A 339 -6.97 -8.79 15.00
N VAL A 340 -6.34 -7.71 14.57
CA VAL A 340 -5.76 -6.66 15.43
C VAL A 340 -6.75 -5.49 15.51
N PRO A 341 -7.36 -5.23 16.68
CA PRO A 341 -8.28 -4.11 16.86
C PRO A 341 -7.53 -2.78 16.99
N VAL A 342 -7.93 -1.80 16.19
CA VAL A 342 -7.30 -0.48 16.07
C VAL A 342 -8.36 0.62 16.12
N LEU A 343 -8.14 1.66 16.93
CA LEU A 343 -9.05 2.80 17.02
C LEU A 343 -8.91 3.68 15.77
N ALA A 344 -9.99 3.80 14.99
CA ALA A 344 -10.04 4.61 13.77
C ALA A 344 -10.16 6.11 14.09
N HIS A 345 -9.48 6.96 13.31
CA HIS A 345 -9.56 8.43 13.26
C HIS A 345 -9.97 9.12 14.57
N PRO A 346 -9.27 8.88 15.70
CA PRO A 346 -9.68 9.39 17.03
C PRO A 346 -9.81 10.91 17.11
N GLY A 347 -9.17 11.68 16.21
CA GLY A 347 -9.33 13.13 16.09
C GLY A 347 -10.72 13.57 15.65
N ILE A 348 -11.48 12.70 14.96
CA ILE A 348 -12.87 12.95 14.56
C ILE A 348 -13.81 12.67 15.73
N THR A 349 -13.68 11.50 16.37
CA THR A 349 -14.55 11.10 17.49
C THR A 349 -14.31 11.94 18.74
N LYS A 350 -13.06 12.38 18.98
CA LYS A 350 -12.65 13.20 20.13
C LYS A 350 -13.01 12.57 21.48
N ARG A 351 -12.87 11.23 21.57
CA ARG A 351 -13.17 10.42 22.76
C ARG A 351 -11.94 9.78 23.40
N ASP A 352 -10.85 10.52 23.50
CA ASP A 352 -9.58 9.96 24.02
C ASP A 352 -9.67 9.42 25.45
N MET A 353 -10.63 9.90 26.24
CA MET A 353 -10.86 9.44 27.60
C MET A 353 -11.27 7.97 27.67
N LEU A 354 -11.76 7.39 26.57
CA LEU A 354 -12.15 5.98 26.48
C LEU A 354 -11.00 5.05 26.12
N ILE A 355 -9.86 5.58 25.63
CA ILE A 355 -8.72 4.76 25.19
C ILE A 355 -8.19 3.83 26.31
N PRO A 356 -8.07 4.24 27.59
CA PRO A 356 -7.65 3.32 28.65
C PRO A 356 -8.58 2.11 28.78
N GLU A 357 -9.90 2.35 28.72
CA GLU A 357 -10.92 1.30 28.81
C GLU A 357 -10.87 0.38 27.57
N MET A 358 -10.68 0.95 26.38
CA MET A 358 -10.48 0.15 25.15
C MET A 358 -9.25 -0.75 25.25
N VAL A 359 -8.16 -0.27 25.86
CA VAL A 359 -6.95 -1.07 26.10
C VAL A 359 -7.25 -2.25 27.03
N GLU A 360 -8.05 -2.04 28.08
CA GLU A 360 -8.51 -3.13 28.96
C GLU A 360 -9.37 -4.17 28.21
N TYR A 361 -10.14 -3.74 27.20
CA TYR A 361 -10.88 -4.63 26.30
C TYR A 361 -10.01 -5.35 25.27
N GLY A 362 -8.74 -4.98 25.13
CA GLY A 362 -7.79 -5.62 24.22
C GLY A 362 -7.45 -4.81 22.97
N LEU A 363 -7.72 -3.50 22.93
CA LEU A 363 -7.26 -2.63 21.84
C LEU A 363 -5.74 -2.73 21.65
N GLN A 364 -5.28 -2.88 20.41
CA GLN A 364 -3.87 -3.12 20.09
C GLN A 364 -3.23 -2.01 19.26
N GLY A 365 -4.03 -1.15 18.62
CA GLY A 365 -3.51 -0.05 17.81
C GLY A 365 -4.37 1.21 17.84
N ILE A 366 -3.81 2.26 17.26
CA ILE A 366 -4.50 3.55 17.07
C ILE A 366 -4.08 4.17 15.73
N GLU A 367 -5.06 4.67 14.99
CA GLU A 367 -4.83 5.41 13.75
C GLU A 367 -4.28 6.80 14.09
N VAL A 368 -3.01 7.02 13.77
CA VAL A 368 -2.32 8.29 14.03
C VAL A 368 -2.33 9.17 12.80
N HIS A 369 -2.12 8.56 11.63
CA HIS A 369 -2.00 9.24 10.36
C HIS A 369 -3.33 9.13 9.60
N CYS A 370 -4.05 10.24 9.47
CA CYS A 370 -5.33 10.35 8.77
C CYS A 370 -5.44 11.79 8.20
N PRO A 371 -6.10 12.03 7.04
CA PRO A 371 -6.24 13.39 6.50
C PRO A 371 -6.91 14.39 7.46
N SER A 372 -7.74 13.90 8.39
CA SER A 372 -8.41 14.74 9.39
C SER A 372 -7.49 15.18 10.55
N HIS A 373 -6.30 14.59 10.68
CA HIS A 373 -5.38 14.85 11.79
C HIS A 373 -4.36 15.94 11.44
N LEU A 374 -4.51 17.09 12.10
CA LEU A 374 -3.50 18.14 12.11
C LEU A 374 -2.22 17.70 12.87
N PRO A 375 -1.07 18.37 12.68
CA PRO A 375 0.19 18.00 13.33
C PRO A 375 0.10 17.81 14.86
N GLU A 376 -0.72 18.61 15.55
CA GLU A 376 -0.97 18.50 16.98
C GLU A 376 -1.67 17.19 17.35
N ALA A 377 -2.65 16.78 16.55
CA ALA A 377 -3.36 15.52 16.72
C ALA A 377 -2.41 14.33 16.49
N ILE A 378 -1.60 14.36 15.42
CA ILE A 378 -0.57 13.35 15.15
C ILE A 378 0.38 13.23 16.35
N LYS A 379 0.92 14.34 16.85
CA LYS A 379 1.84 14.34 18.01
C LYS A 379 1.17 13.78 19.27
N LYS A 380 -0.09 14.13 19.52
CA LYS A 380 -0.88 13.63 20.63
C LYS A 380 -1.10 12.12 20.54
N TYR A 381 -1.55 11.60 19.40
CA TYR A 381 -1.83 10.18 19.25
C TYR A 381 -0.55 9.33 19.21
N LYS A 382 0.59 9.84 18.72
CA LYS A 382 1.89 9.18 18.92
C LYS A 382 2.27 9.04 20.40
N ARG A 383 1.97 10.04 21.23
CA ARG A 383 2.21 9.96 22.69
C ARG A 383 1.28 8.97 23.37
N ILE A 384 0.02 8.94 22.98
CA ILE A 384 -0.97 7.97 23.49
C ILE A 384 -0.57 6.55 23.09
N ALA A 385 -0.21 6.34 21.82
CA ALA A 385 0.26 5.05 21.33
C ALA A 385 1.44 4.53 22.14
N LYS A 386 2.45 5.39 22.36
CA LYS A 386 3.60 5.04 23.22
C LYS A 386 3.20 4.76 24.68
N LYS A 387 2.25 5.51 25.24
CA LYS A 387 1.82 5.36 26.64
C LYS A 387 1.17 4.00 26.90
N TYR A 388 0.37 3.50 25.95
CA TYR A 388 -0.42 2.28 26.09
C TYR A 388 0.10 1.11 25.26
N ASP A 389 1.32 1.20 24.72
CA ASP A 389 1.92 0.20 23.83
C ASP A 389 1.03 -0.20 22.61
N LEU A 390 0.39 0.80 22.00
CA LEU A 390 -0.44 0.60 20.82
C LEU A 390 0.39 0.73 19.54
N VAL A 391 0.15 -0.16 18.57
CA VAL A 391 0.72 -0.02 17.23
C VAL A 391 0.15 1.22 16.54
N ILE A 392 0.99 1.89 15.76
CA ILE A 392 0.61 3.09 15.02
C ILE A 392 0.18 2.68 13.62
N THR A 393 -0.99 3.13 13.19
CA THR A 393 -1.50 2.90 11.83
C THR A 393 -1.83 4.22 11.13
N GLY A 394 -2.23 4.10 9.87
CA GLY A 394 -2.72 5.22 9.07
C GLY A 394 -3.28 4.80 7.73
N GLY A 395 -4.15 5.66 7.22
CA GLY A 395 -4.74 5.52 5.90
C GLY A 395 -5.45 6.79 5.49
N SER A 396 -5.89 6.83 4.25
CA SER A 396 -6.58 7.98 3.68
C SER A 396 -8.01 8.12 4.17
N ASP A 397 -8.63 7.05 4.66
CA ASP A 397 -10.07 7.00 4.90
C ASP A 397 -10.83 7.40 3.62
N CYS A 398 -10.39 6.80 2.49
CA CYS A 398 -10.83 7.13 1.15
C CYS A 398 -12.20 6.55 0.84
N HIS A 399 -13.11 7.39 0.34
CA HIS A 399 -14.45 7.02 -0.12
C HIS A 399 -14.68 7.38 -1.60
N GLY A 400 -13.60 7.67 -2.34
CA GLY A 400 -13.67 8.17 -3.71
C GLY A 400 -14.39 9.52 -3.81
N GLU A 401 -15.34 9.65 -4.73
CA GLU A 401 -16.01 10.92 -5.05
C GLU A 401 -16.88 11.45 -3.90
N ARG A 402 -17.33 10.59 -2.98
CA ARG A 402 -18.07 11.00 -1.77
C ARG A 402 -17.21 11.77 -0.78
N LYS A 403 -15.89 11.65 -0.86
CA LYS A 403 -14.92 12.36 -0.01
C LYS A 403 -13.72 12.81 -0.85
N PRO A 404 -13.90 13.81 -1.74
CA PRO A 404 -12.92 14.17 -2.75
C PRO A 404 -11.59 14.70 -2.17
N ASP A 405 -11.62 15.19 -0.92
CA ASP A 405 -10.46 15.68 -0.18
C ASP A 405 -9.59 14.56 0.43
N ALA A 406 -10.11 13.32 0.50
CA ALA A 406 -9.42 12.16 1.06
C ALA A 406 -9.21 11.10 -0.02
N LYS A 407 -8.29 11.39 -0.94
CA LYS A 407 -7.95 10.49 -2.05
C LYS A 407 -7.14 9.29 -1.56
N LEU A 408 -7.25 8.16 -2.26
CA LEU A 408 -6.42 6.99 -2.02
C LEU A 408 -4.94 7.39 -2.06
N GLY A 409 -4.17 6.94 -1.07
CA GLY A 409 -2.75 7.27 -0.93
C GLY A 409 -2.45 8.74 -0.58
N SER A 410 -3.46 9.56 -0.24
CA SER A 410 -3.22 10.92 0.28
C SER A 410 -2.57 10.92 1.67
N THR A 411 -2.78 9.86 2.43
CA THR A 411 -2.04 9.54 3.65
C THR A 411 -1.37 8.19 3.47
N LYS A 412 -0.04 8.19 3.43
CA LYS A 412 0.79 6.98 3.32
C LYS A 412 1.59 6.79 4.60
N ILE A 413 1.66 5.56 5.08
CA ILE A 413 2.54 5.17 6.19
C ILE A 413 3.70 4.31 5.68
N ASP A 414 4.81 4.29 6.41
CA ASP A 414 5.96 3.46 6.07
C ASP A 414 5.68 1.96 6.27
N ASP A 415 6.30 1.12 5.45
CA ASP A 415 6.17 -0.35 5.51
C ASP A 415 6.54 -0.91 6.91
N GLY A 416 7.50 -0.29 7.60
CA GLY A 416 7.88 -0.72 8.96
C GLY A 416 6.77 -0.52 10.02
N LEU A 417 5.76 0.30 9.75
CA LEU A 417 4.55 0.35 10.59
C LEU A 417 3.61 -0.82 10.29
N VAL A 418 3.52 -1.25 9.02
CA VAL A 418 2.79 -2.46 8.63
C VAL A 418 3.39 -3.69 9.30
N ASP A 419 4.72 -3.81 9.30
CA ASP A 419 5.42 -4.94 9.93
C ASP A 419 5.08 -5.04 11.43
N LYS A 420 4.97 -3.93 12.15
CA LYS A 420 4.56 -3.92 13.57
C LYS A 420 3.13 -4.39 13.80
N ILE A 421 2.21 -4.07 12.89
CA ILE A 421 0.83 -4.58 12.97
C ILE A 421 0.85 -6.10 12.77
N LYS A 422 1.66 -6.59 11.83
CA LYS A 422 1.83 -8.03 11.59
C LYS A 422 2.48 -8.75 12.77
N GLU A 423 3.55 -8.19 13.35
CA GLU A 423 4.15 -8.73 14.59
C GLU A 423 3.12 -8.79 15.73
N ARG A 424 2.26 -7.77 15.85
CA ARG A 424 1.19 -7.76 16.84
C ARG A 424 0.15 -8.84 16.59
N HIS A 425 -0.27 -9.02 15.33
CA HIS A 425 -1.14 -10.13 14.91
C HIS A 425 -0.53 -11.49 15.28
N ASP A 426 0.72 -11.73 14.89
CA ASP A 426 1.38 -13.03 15.09
C ASP A 426 1.49 -13.38 16.58
N ASN A 427 1.71 -12.38 17.44
CA ASN A 427 1.69 -12.54 18.90
C ASN A 427 0.29 -12.87 19.44
N LEU A 428 -0.78 -12.24 18.94
CA LEU A 428 -2.15 -12.55 19.37
C LEU A 428 -2.54 -13.97 18.99
N VAL A 429 -2.28 -14.36 17.74
CA VAL A 429 -2.59 -15.71 17.25
C VAL A 429 -1.79 -16.76 18.00
N GLY A 430 -0.50 -16.52 18.26
CA GLY A 430 0.34 -17.42 19.06
C GLY A 430 -0.08 -17.58 20.52
N VAL A 431 -0.89 -16.66 21.07
CA VAL A 431 -1.50 -16.78 22.41
C VAL A 431 -2.84 -17.53 22.36
N LEU A 432 -3.52 -17.51 21.21
CA LEU A 432 -4.82 -18.19 20.98
C LEU A 432 -4.68 -19.66 20.55
N SER A 433 -3.51 -20.04 20.00
CA SER A 433 -3.12 -21.42 19.65
C SER A 433 -2.53 -22.18 20.83
#